data_AF-A0A517Y1H7-F1
#
_entry.id   AF-A0A517Y1H7-F1
#
_cell.length_a   1.000
_cell.length_b   1.000
_cell.length_c   1.000
_cell.angle_alpha   90.00
_cell.angle_beta   90.00
_cell.angle_gamma   90.00
#
_symmetry.space_group_name_H-M   'P 1'
#
loop_
_entity.id
_entity.type
_entity.pdbx_description
1 polymer ?
#
loop_
_entity_poly.entity_id
_entity_poly.type
_entity_poly.pdbx_seq_one_letter_code
_entity_poly.pdbx_strand_id
1 'polypeptide(L)'
;MPTRRQQVLIPEPLAGERRVLISEMSIRAGVTTALLRALAERGEVPAVRCGKFWSFSLADLGVVRAAATAAGHPPIVASTAAGATA
;
A
#
# COMPACT_ATOMS: atom_id res chain seq x y z
N MET A 1 32.54 -28.35 13.76
CA MET A 1 32.61 -27.11 12.94
C MET A 1 31.93 -27.42 11.60
N PRO A 2 30.92 -26.66 11.12
CA PRO A 2 30.54 -25.30 11.48
C PRO A 2 29.09 -25.14 12.00
N THR A 3 28.90 -24.20 12.92
CA THR A 3 27.59 -23.77 13.45
C THR A 3 26.94 -22.84 12.42
N ARG A 4 25.80 -23.26 11.88
CA ARG A 4 25.00 -22.51 10.88
C ARG A 4 24.41 -21.26 11.55
N ARG A 5 25.10 -20.11 11.40
CA ARG A 5 24.56 -18.79 11.75
C ARG A 5 23.33 -18.53 10.87
N GLN A 6 22.13 -18.74 11.40
CA GLN A 6 20.93 -18.14 10.81
C GLN A 6 21.03 -16.63 11.04
N GLN A 7 21.35 -15.90 9.98
CA GLN A 7 21.09 -14.47 9.91
C GLN A 7 19.57 -14.31 9.91
N VAL A 8 19.02 -13.92 11.05
CA VAL A 8 17.67 -13.40 11.13
C VAL A 8 17.72 -12.05 10.39
N LEU A 9 17.23 -12.03 9.14
CA LEU A 9 16.87 -10.78 8.47
C LEU A 9 15.74 -10.16 9.28
N ILE A 10 16.10 -9.34 10.26
CA ILE A 10 15.17 -8.39 10.88
C ILE A 10 15.14 -7.23 9.89
N PRO A 11 14.07 -7.02 9.10
CA PRO A 11 13.94 -5.80 8.33
C PRO A 11 13.92 -4.65 9.33
N GLU A 12 14.98 -3.86 9.34
CA GLU A 12 15.08 -2.66 10.16
C GLU A 12 13.88 -1.77 9.81
N PRO A 13 13.04 -1.38 10.79
CA PRO A 13 11.98 -0.42 10.52
C PRO A 13 12.67 0.90 10.17
N LEU A 14 12.65 1.23 8.87
CA LEU A 14 13.23 2.45 8.30
C LEU A 14 12.72 3.66 9.11
N ALA A 15 13.58 4.14 10.01
CA ALA A 15 13.35 5.28 10.86
C ALA A 15 13.21 6.52 9.98
N GLY A 16 11.97 6.85 9.62
CA GLY A 16 11.66 7.93 8.69
C GLY A 16 10.46 7.67 7.79
N GLU A 17 9.87 6.47 7.81
CA GLU A 17 8.67 6.20 7.02
C GLU A 17 7.52 7.11 7.43
N ARG A 18 7.21 8.06 6.55
CA ARG A 18 6.10 8.99 6.69
C ARG A 18 4.81 8.22 6.51
N ARG A 19 4.28 7.72 7.63
CA ARG A 19 3.02 6.98 7.68
C ARG A 19 1.83 7.93 7.58
N VAL A 20 0.82 7.52 6.83
CA VAL A 20 -0.41 8.27 6.61
C VAL A 20 -1.62 7.44 6.98
N LEU A 21 -2.71 8.10 7.37
CA LEU A 21 -3.97 7.43 7.65
C LEU A 21 -4.61 6.89 6.36
N ILE A 22 -5.49 5.91 6.50
CA ILE A 22 -6.23 5.30 5.37
C ILE A 22 -6.88 6.32 4.44
N SER A 23 -7.44 7.42 4.97
CA SER A 23 -8.09 8.47 4.19
C SER A 23 -7.11 9.26 3.32
N GLU A 24 -5.91 9.52 3.82
CA GLU A 24 -4.87 10.20 3.06
C GLU A 24 -4.28 9.26 2.00
N MET A 25 -4.08 7.99 2.37
CA MET A 25 -3.60 6.96 1.44
C MET A 25 -4.59 6.73 0.30
N SER A 26 -5.90 6.75 0.58
CA SER A 26 -6.95 6.56 -0.43
C SER A 26 -6.95 7.67 -1.47
N ILE A 27 -6.77 8.92 -1.03
CA ILE A 27 -6.66 10.08 -1.93
C ILE A 27 -5.43 9.94 -2.82
N ARG A 28 -4.27 9.64 -2.23
CA ARG A 28 -3.00 9.54 -2.98
C ARG A 28 -2.94 8.33 -3.91
N ALA A 29 -3.52 7.21 -3.50
CA ALA A 29 -3.63 6.01 -4.32
C ALA A 29 -4.74 6.12 -5.37
N GLY A 30 -5.70 7.04 -5.21
CA GLY A 30 -6.84 7.20 -6.13
C GLY A 30 -7.84 6.06 -6.01
N VAL A 31 -8.02 5.51 -4.82
CA VAL A 31 -8.90 4.36 -4.51
C VAL A 31 -9.80 4.68 -3.33
N THR A 32 -10.86 3.91 -3.10
CA THR A 32 -11.74 4.13 -1.95
C THR A 32 -11.12 3.60 -0.66
N THR A 33 -11.45 4.22 0.48
CA THR A 33 -11.03 3.73 1.81
C THR A 33 -11.55 2.32 2.11
N ALA A 34 -12.74 1.97 1.61
CA ALA A 34 -13.32 0.63 1.76
C ALA A 34 -12.47 -0.45 1.07
N LEU A 35 -12.03 -0.19 -0.18
CA LEU A 35 -11.15 -1.11 -0.91
C LEU A 35 -9.79 -1.23 -0.22
N LEU A 36 -9.18 -0.09 0.15
CA LEU A 36 -7.91 -0.07 0.87
C LEU A 36 -7.96 -0.86 2.18
N ARG A 37 -9.08 -0.75 2.90
CA ARG A 37 -9.33 -1.52 4.12
C ARG A 37 -9.45 -3.01 3.82
N ALA A 38 -10.20 -3.40 2.81
CA ALA A 38 -10.33 -4.80 2.41
C ALA A 38 -8.97 -5.41 2.01
N LEU A 39 -8.14 -4.68 1.26
CA LEU A 39 -6.79 -5.13 0.89
C LEU A 39 -5.89 -5.28 2.12
N ALA A 40 -5.96 -4.34 3.07
CA ALA A 40 -5.20 -4.40 4.31
C ALA A 40 -5.66 -5.56 5.23
N GLU A 41 -6.98 -5.80 5.32
CA GLU A 41 -7.55 -6.92 6.07
C GLU A 41 -7.19 -8.28 5.45
N ARG A 42 -7.01 -8.35 4.12
CA ARG A 42 -6.55 -9.55 3.40
C ARG A 42 -5.03 -9.72 3.43
N GLY A 43 -4.28 -8.73 3.92
CA GLY A 43 -2.81 -8.75 3.94
C GLY A 43 -2.16 -8.54 2.57
N GLU A 44 -2.91 -8.05 1.57
CA GLU A 44 -2.39 -7.78 0.22
C GLU A 44 -1.56 -6.50 0.14
N VAL A 45 -1.72 -5.60 1.12
CA VAL A 45 -0.95 -4.36 1.23
C VAL A 45 -0.35 -4.23 2.65
N PRO A 46 0.89 -3.76 2.77
CA PRO A 46 1.52 -3.52 4.06
C PRO A 46 0.82 -2.35 4.76
N ALA A 47 0.14 -2.67 5.86
CA ALA A 47 -0.60 -1.71 6.66
C ALA A 47 -0.46 -2.02 8.15
N VAL A 48 -0.37 -0.97 8.95
CA VAL A 48 -0.30 -1.08 10.41
C VAL A 48 -1.66 -0.71 10.99
N ARG A 49 -2.25 -1.62 11.77
CA ARG A 49 -3.49 -1.36 12.48
C ARG A 49 -3.18 -0.74 13.84
N CYS A 50 -3.65 0.49 14.05
CA CYS A 50 -3.54 1.20 15.32
C CYS A 50 -4.95 1.34 15.93
N GLY A 51 -5.37 0.30 16.65
CA GLY A 51 -6.72 0.21 17.22
C GLY A 51 -7.80 0.07 16.14
N LYS A 52 -8.63 1.12 16.00
CA LYS A 52 -9.69 1.21 14.97
C LYS A 52 -9.23 1.83 13.65
N PHE A 53 -8.00 2.33 13.60
CA PHE A 53 -7.46 3.03 12.44
C PHE A 53 -6.40 2.19 11.73
N TRP A 54 -6.27 2.42 10.42
CA TRP A 54 -5.23 1.84 9.59
C TRP A 54 -4.26 2.93 9.14
N SER A 55 -2.97 2.62 9.23
CA SER A 55 -1.86 3.48 8.86
C SER A 55 -1.04 2.79 7.77
N PHE A 56 -0.68 3.52 6.73
CA PHE A 56 0.06 3.01 5.58
C PHE A 56 1.35 3.80 5.43
N SER A 57 2.43 3.14 4.98
CA SER A 57 3.62 3.87 4.57
C SER A 57 3.38 4.51 3.21
N LEU A 58 3.87 5.73 3.02
CA LEU A 58 3.90 6.33 1.68
C LEU A 58 4.85 5.61 0.73
N ALA A 59 5.85 4.89 1.24
CA ALA A 59 6.73 4.07 0.41
C ALA A 59 5.94 2.95 -0.33
N ASP A 60 4.87 2.45 0.29
CA ASP A 60 4.05 1.35 -0.22
C ASP A 60 2.94 1.81 -1.19
N LEU A 61 2.94 3.09 -1.58
CA LEU A 61 1.92 3.64 -2.46
C LEU A 61 1.88 2.94 -3.82
N GLY A 62 3.03 2.54 -4.35
CA GLY A 62 3.11 1.73 -5.56
C GLY A 62 2.46 0.36 -5.39
N VAL A 63 2.68 -0.29 -4.24
CA VAL A 63 2.09 -1.60 -3.91
C VAL A 63 0.58 -1.50 -3.79
N VAL A 64 0.07 -0.47 -3.11
CA VAL A 64 -1.37 -0.21 -2.98
C VAL A 64 -2.02 0.00 -4.35
N ARG A 65 -1.38 0.78 -5.24
CA ARG A 65 -1.90 0.99 -6.60
C ARG A 65 -1.89 -0.30 -7.44
N ALA A 66 -0.84 -1.11 -7.32
CA ALA A 66 -0.75 -2.39 -8.02
C ALA A 66 -1.83 -3.36 -7.54
N ALA A 67 -2.03 -3.48 -6.22
CA ALA A 67 -3.06 -4.31 -5.62
C ALA A 67 -4.48 -3.84 -6.01
N ALA A 68 -4.73 -2.54 -6.01
CA ALA A 68 -6.02 -2.00 -6.46
C ALA A 68 -6.28 -2.26 -7.95
N THR A 69 -5.25 -2.12 -8.79
CA THR A 69 -5.34 -2.43 -10.22
C THR A 69 -5.62 -3.92 -10.45
N ALA A 70 -4.95 -4.80 -9.70
CA ALA A 70 -5.20 -6.24 -9.73
C ALA A 70 -6.62 -6.60 -9.26
N ALA A 71 -7.17 -5.82 -8.32
CA ALA A 71 -8.56 -5.93 -7.89
C ALA A 71 -9.58 -5.30 -8.87
N GLY A 72 -9.17 -4.90 -10.08
CA GLY A 72 -10.04 -4.31 -11.10
C GLY A 72 -10.45 -2.87 -10.84
N HIS A 73 -9.78 -2.18 -9.91
CA HIS A 73 -10.03 -0.79 -9.54
C HIS A 73 -8.79 0.06 -9.87
N PRO A 74 -8.56 0.37 -11.16
CA PRO A 74 -7.44 1.22 -11.55
C PRO A 74 -7.57 2.60 -10.88
N PRO A 75 -6.45 3.22 -10.48
CA PRO A 75 -6.47 4.54 -9.87
C PRO A 75 -7.05 5.55 -10.86
N ILE A 76 -7.98 6.40 -10.38
CA ILE A 76 -8.71 7.39 -11.20
C ILE A 76 -7.76 8.35 -11.97
N VAL A 77 -6.51 8.47 -11.52
CA VAL A 77 -5.45 9.28 -12.16
C VAL A 77 -4.96 8.69 -13.51
N ALA A 78 -5.24 7.41 -13.81
CA ALA A 78 -4.79 6.78 -15.05
C ALA A 78 -5.68 7.08 -16.28
N SER A 79 -6.85 7.71 -16.11
CA SER A 79 -7.84 7.84 -17.20
C SER A 79 -7.66 9.08 -18.10
N THR A 80 -6.66 9.94 -17.91
CA THR A 80 -6.40 11.06 -18.83
C THR A 80 -5.42 10.69 -19.95
N ALA A 81 -5.58 9.52 -20.57
CA ALA A 81 -4.77 9.12 -21.73
C ALA A 81 -5.54 8.27 -22.77
N ALA A 82 -6.88 8.29 -22.75
CA ALA A 82 -7.70 7.63 -23.76
C ALA A 82 -8.80 8.57 -24.25
N GLY A 83 -8.45 9.53 -25.09
CA GLY A 83 -9.43 10.44 -25.69
C GLY A 83 -8.84 11.68 -26.35
N ALA A 84 -7.77 11.53 -27.12
CA ALA A 84 -7.26 12.61 -27.96
C ALA A 84 -6.81 12.06 -29.31
N THR A 85 -7.73 11.44 -30.04
CA THR A 85 -7.69 11.34 -31.51
C THR A 85 -9.07 10.97 -32.02
N ALA A 86 -9.81 11.97 -32.48
CA ALA A 86 -10.76 11.89 -33.58
C ALA A 86 -10.83 13.28 -34.21
#